data_AF-A0A9W6N8W1-F1
#
_entry.id   AF-A0A9W6N8W1-F1
#
_cell.length_a   1.000
_cell.length_b   1.000
_cell.length_c   1.000
_cell.angle_alpha   90.00
_cell.angle_beta   90.00
_cell.angle_gamma   90.00
#
_symmetry.space_group_name_H-M   'P 1'
#
loop_
_entity.id
_entity.type
_entity.pdbx_description
1 polymer ?
#
loop_
_entity_poly.entity_id
_entity_poly.type
_entity_poly.pdbx_seq_one_letter_code
_entity_poly.pdbx_strand_id
1 'polypeptide(L)'
;MDEAAALLEPLIPQLRRYAYAMTRDHESADDLVQDTLERALSRWALRRRDGDLRAWLFTIERNLHVSGIRTRRRRPESALDAADEPGGHATQDVGLAARDALEALDHLPEDHRSVLLLVGVEDLTYEETARVLDVPVGTVMSRLSRARTRLRALIETGRSGYLRRVK
;
A
#
# COMPACT_ATOMS: atom_id res chain seq x y z
N MET A 1 -18.28 9.61 19.01
CA MET A 1 -17.38 8.43 19.02
C MET A 1 -18.03 7.28 18.27
N ASP A 2 -19.27 6.88 18.61
CA ASP A 2 -19.99 5.79 17.92
C ASP A 2 -20.10 5.92 16.40
N GLU A 3 -20.50 7.10 15.88
CA GLU A 3 -20.61 7.30 14.42
C GLU A 3 -19.27 7.10 13.70
N ALA A 4 -18.17 7.50 14.34
CA ALA A 4 -16.84 7.37 13.74
C ALA A 4 -16.38 5.93 13.69
N ALA A 5 -16.49 5.23 14.82
CA ALA A 5 -16.14 3.82 14.89
C ALA A 5 -16.94 2.99 13.88
N ALA A 6 -18.27 3.17 13.83
CA ALA A 6 -19.15 2.44 12.92
C ALA A 6 -18.81 2.63 11.44
N LEU A 7 -18.31 3.80 11.05
CA LEU A 7 -17.90 4.09 9.66
C LEU A 7 -16.46 3.65 9.35
N LEU A 8 -15.57 3.66 10.34
CA LEU A 8 -14.16 3.31 10.16
C LEU A 8 -13.93 1.79 10.20
N GLU A 9 -14.57 1.08 11.12
CA GLU A 9 -14.36 -0.34 11.36
C GLU A 9 -14.48 -1.21 10.10
N PRO A 10 -15.49 -1.03 9.21
CA PRO A 10 -15.60 -1.80 7.99
C PRO A 10 -14.47 -1.55 6.97
N LEU A 11 -13.73 -0.45 7.11
CA LEU A 11 -12.64 -0.05 6.22
C LEU A 11 -11.26 -0.53 6.72
N ILE A 12 -11.14 -0.92 7.99
CA ILE A 12 -9.88 -1.39 8.58
C ILE A 12 -9.24 -2.54 7.78
N PRO A 13 -9.97 -3.57 7.32
CA PRO A 13 -9.36 -4.65 6.54
C PRO A 13 -8.73 -4.17 5.23
N GLN A 14 -9.29 -3.12 4.60
CA GLN A 14 -8.79 -2.54 3.35
C GLN A 14 -7.51 -1.73 3.60
N LEU A 15 -7.51 -0.90 4.65
CA LEU A 15 -6.32 -0.16 5.09
C LEU A 15 -5.17 -1.13 5.40
N ARG A 16 -5.44 -2.18 6.18
CA ARG A 16 -4.43 -3.19 6.54
C ARG A 16 -3.84 -3.91 5.32
N ARG A 17 -4.66 -4.27 4.33
CA ARG A 17 -4.16 -4.88 3.08
C ARG A 17 -3.27 -3.92 2.30
N TYR A 18 -3.69 -2.67 2.16
CA TYR A 18 -2.90 -1.64 1.50
C TYR A 18 -1.58 -1.40 2.23
N ALA A 19 -1.63 -1.19 3.55
CA ALA A 19 -0.46 -1.01 4.40
C ALA A 19 0.52 -2.19 4.29
N TYR A 20 0.04 -3.43 4.34
CA TYR A 20 0.87 -4.62 4.19
C TYR A 20 1.52 -4.71 2.80
N ALA A 21 0.78 -4.43 1.73
CA ALA A 21 1.34 -4.40 0.38
C ALA A 21 2.40 -3.29 0.17
N MET A 22 2.35 -2.23 0.99
CA MET A 22 3.33 -1.15 0.97
C MET A 22 4.55 -1.40 1.88
N THR A 23 4.37 -2.10 3.01
CA THR A 23 5.41 -2.27 4.06
C THR A 23 6.08 -3.64 4.08
N ARG A 24 5.37 -4.69 3.64
CA ARG A 24 5.80 -6.11 3.65
C ARG A 24 6.08 -6.68 5.04
N ASP A 25 5.64 -5.99 6.08
CA ASP A 25 5.81 -6.36 7.47
C ASP A 25 4.48 -6.16 8.20
N HIS A 26 4.08 -7.15 9.00
CA HIS A 26 2.79 -7.12 9.68
C HIS A 26 2.75 -6.08 10.79
N GLU A 27 3.85 -5.92 11.53
CA GLU A 27 3.94 -4.94 12.62
C GLU A 27 3.89 -3.52 12.05
N SER A 28 4.75 -3.22 11.07
CA SER A 28 4.76 -1.93 10.36
C SER A 28 3.42 -1.62 9.67
N ALA A 29 2.72 -2.63 9.16
CA ALA A 29 1.40 -2.43 8.57
C ALA A 29 0.36 -2.06 9.63
N ASP A 30 0.34 -2.77 10.75
CA ASP A 30 -0.59 -2.53 11.85
C ASP A 30 -0.34 -1.16 12.50
N ASP A 31 0.93 -0.77 12.68
CA ASP A 31 1.33 0.58 13.14
C ASP A 31 0.84 1.67 12.18
N LEU A 32 1.03 1.47 10.87
CA LEU A 32 0.57 2.44 9.87
C LEU A 32 -0.95 2.59 9.87
N VAL A 33 -1.70 1.50 10.05
CA VAL A 33 -3.16 1.53 10.19
C VAL A 33 -3.55 2.25 11.47
N GLN A 34 -2.88 1.97 12.59
CA GLN A 34 -3.14 2.65 13.86
C GLN A 34 -2.93 4.16 13.72
N ASP A 35 -1.77 4.60 13.23
CA ASP A 35 -1.47 6.01 12.98
C ASP A 35 -2.51 6.68 12.07
N THR A 36 -2.98 5.94 11.06
CA THR A 36 -4.02 6.40 10.14
C THR A 36 -5.34 6.63 10.87
N LEU A 37 -5.78 5.68 11.71
CA LEU A 37 -7.02 5.78 12.47
C LEU A 37 -6.93 6.88 13.54
N GLU A 38 -5.82 7.00 14.26
CA GLU A 38 -5.58 8.08 15.22
C GLU A 38 -5.66 9.44 14.53
N ARG A 39 -5.00 9.58 13.37
CA ARG A 39 -5.05 10.80 12.59
C ARG A 39 -6.46 11.08 12.06
N ALA A 40 -7.17 10.07 11.60
CA ALA A 40 -8.55 10.21 11.13
C ALA A 40 -9.49 10.65 12.27
N LEU A 41 -9.39 10.05 13.44
CA LEU A 41 -10.19 10.41 14.62
C LEU A 41 -9.88 11.84 15.10
N SER A 42 -8.60 12.22 15.16
CA SER A 42 -8.20 13.59 15.56
C SER A 42 -8.73 14.67 14.60
N ARG A 43 -8.94 14.32 13.33
CA ARG A 43 -9.44 15.22 12.26
C ARG A 43 -10.89 14.96 11.88
N TRP A 44 -11.60 14.11 12.62
CA TRP A 44 -12.92 13.63 12.25
C TRP A 44 -13.92 14.77 12.04
N ALA A 45 -13.89 15.77 12.92
CA ALA A 45 -14.75 16.95 12.86
C ALA A 45 -14.49 17.85 11.63
N LEU A 46 -13.30 17.76 11.02
CA LEU A 46 -12.93 18.53 9.83
C LEU A 46 -13.24 17.79 8.52
N ARG A 47 -13.67 16.52 8.60
CA ARG A 47 -14.05 15.76 7.41
C ARG A 47 -15.34 16.32 6.83
N ARG A 48 -15.38 16.45 5.50
CA ARG A 48 -16.63 16.67 4.78
C ARG A 48 -17.53 15.44 4.91
N ARG A 49 -18.72 15.60 5.49
CA ARG A 49 -19.69 14.50 5.69
C ARG A 49 -20.12 13.88 4.36
N ASP A 50 -20.32 14.69 3.32
CA ASP A 50 -20.70 14.24 1.97
C ASP A 50 -19.50 13.84 1.09
N GLY A 51 -18.29 13.85 1.65
CA GLY A 51 -17.08 13.43 0.95
C GLY A 51 -16.90 11.90 1.01
N ASP A 52 -16.20 11.35 0.02
CA ASP A 52 -15.82 9.94 0.05
C ASP A 52 -14.84 9.66 1.21
N LEU A 53 -15.32 8.88 2.18
CA LEU A 53 -14.57 8.46 3.35
C LEU A 53 -13.38 7.56 2.97
N ARG A 54 -13.53 6.69 1.96
CA ARG A 54 -12.47 5.75 1.55
C ARG A 54 -11.30 6.52 0.97
N ALA A 55 -11.53 7.39 -0.02
CA ALA A 55 -10.48 8.25 -0.56
C ALA A 55 -9.82 9.08 0.56
N TRP A 56 -10.59 9.64 1.48
CA TRP A 56 -10.02 10.45 2.57
C TRP A 56 -9.07 9.64 3.49
N LEU A 57 -9.43 8.41 3.87
CA LEU A 57 -8.58 7.56 4.69
C LEU A 57 -7.32 7.12 3.95
N PHE A 58 -7.45 6.68 2.70
CA PHE A 58 -6.29 6.30 1.89
C PHE A 58 -5.37 7.50 1.62
N THR A 59 -5.89 8.73 1.52
CA THR A 59 -5.05 9.94 1.49
C THR A 59 -4.22 10.07 2.77
N ILE A 60 -4.82 9.85 3.94
CA ILE A 60 -4.11 9.93 5.23
C ILE A 60 -3.01 8.87 5.29
N GLU A 61 -3.37 7.61 5.04
CA GLU A 61 -2.47 6.46 5.11
C GLU A 61 -1.28 6.58 4.14
N ARG A 62 -1.56 6.93 2.87
CA ARG A 62 -0.51 7.16 1.87
C ARG A 62 0.44 8.27 2.30
N ASN A 63 -0.08 9.36 2.84
CA ASN A 63 0.77 10.48 3.27
C ASN A 63 1.64 10.12 4.48
N LEU A 64 1.12 9.33 5.43
CA LEU A 64 1.89 8.80 6.55
C LEU A 64 3.01 7.89 6.04
N HIS A 65 2.70 6.96 5.15
CA HIS A 65 3.68 6.05 4.55
C HIS A 65 4.82 6.79 3.83
N VAL A 66 4.49 7.70 2.90
CA VAL A 66 5.48 8.50 2.15
C VAL A 66 6.37 9.31 3.11
N SER A 67 5.76 9.88 4.16
CA SER A 67 6.47 10.68 5.16
C SER A 67 7.41 9.82 6.02
N GLY A 68 6.98 8.60 6.36
CA GLY A 68 7.79 7.60 7.06
C GLY A 68 9.03 7.20 6.26
N ILE A 69 8.88 6.90 4.97
CA ILE A 69 10.01 6.58 4.07
C ILE A 69 11.03 7.72 4.05
N ARG A 70 10.56 8.97 3.89
CA ARG A 70 11.44 10.15 3.87
C ARG A 70 12.20 10.33 5.19
N THR A 71 11.57 10.01 6.32
CA THR A 71 12.17 10.12 7.64
C THR A 71 13.23 9.04 7.86
N ARG A 72 12.92 7.77 7.56
CA ARG A 72 13.87 6.64 7.62
C ARG A 72 15.10 6.87 6.74
N ARG A 73 14.93 7.43 5.54
CA ARG A 73 16.06 7.80 4.65
C ARG A 73 16.97 8.90 5.23
N ARG A 74 16.42 9.82 6.03
CA ARG A 74 17.17 10.95 6.62
C ARG A 74 17.85 10.58 7.95
N ARG A 75 17.34 9.57 8.64
CA ARG A 75 17.92 8.99 9.85
C ARG A 75 18.06 7.49 9.62
N PRO A 76 19.11 7.03 8.91
CA PRO A 76 19.46 5.64 8.97
C PRO A 76 19.81 5.36 10.43
N GLU A 77 18.90 4.74 11.15
CA GLU A 77 19.21 4.19 12.47
C GLU A 77 20.46 3.33 12.29
N SER A 78 21.45 3.58 13.14
CA SER A 78 22.70 2.81 13.17
C SER A 78 22.33 1.34 13.12
N ALA A 79 22.80 0.65 12.07
CA ALA A 79 22.60 -0.77 11.83
C ALA A 79 22.97 -1.56 13.09
N LEU A 80 21.98 -1.81 13.94
CA LEU A 80 22.00 -2.82 14.96
C LEU A 80 21.07 -3.90 14.43
N ASP A 81 21.70 -4.95 13.88
CA ASP A 81 21.12 -6.23 13.48
C ASP A 81 19.67 -6.21 13.04
N ALA A 82 19.46 -5.87 11.77
CA ALA A 82 18.33 -6.37 11.02
C ALA A 82 18.83 -6.79 9.64
N ALA A 83 19.59 -7.89 9.61
CA ALA A 83 19.34 -8.87 8.57
C ALA A 83 17.94 -9.45 8.86
N ASP A 84 16.90 -8.63 8.69
CA ASP A 84 15.53 -9.11 8.61
C ASP A 84 15.47 -9.85 7.28
N GLU A 85 15.76 -11.15 7.33
CA GLU A 85 14.99 -12.04 6.49
C GLU A 85 13.52 -11.67 6.69
N PRO A 86 12.71 -11.53 5.63
CA PRO A 86 11.30 -11.19 5.78
C PRO A 86 10.70 -12.17 6.79
N GLY A 87 10.41 -11.65 7.99
CA GLY A 87 10.01 -12.42 9.17
C GLY A 87 8.87 -13.32 8.77
N GLY A 88 9.20 -14.58 8.54
CA GLY A 88 8.31 -15.57 7.99
C GLY A 88 7.31 -16.00 9.02
N HIS A 89 6.33 -15.15 9.35
CA HIS A 89 5.00 -15.67 9.62
C HIS A 89 4.44 -16.06 8.26
N ALA A 90 4.93 -17.19 7.77
CA ALA A 90 4.41 -17.81 6.57
C ALA A 90 2.93 -18.06 6.84
N THR A 91 2.08 -17.17 6.34
CA THR A 91 0.74 -17.55 5.96
C THR A 91 0.96 -18.67 4.95
N GLN A 92 0.84 -19.91 5.44
CA GLN A 92 1.11 -21.14 4.70
C GLN A 92 0.15 -21.30 3.49
N ASP A 93 -0.75 -20.33 3.30
CA ASP A 93 -1.82 -20.33 2.30
C ASP A 93 -1.70 -19.20 1.25
N VAL A 94 -0.60 -18.44 1.23
CA VAL A 94 -0.34 -17.50 0.13
C VAL A 94 0.32 -18.30 -1.00
N GLY A 95 -0.49 -18.71 -1.98
CA GLY A 95 0.00 -19.46 -3.15
C GLY A 95 1.18 -18.77 -3.82
N LEU A 96 2.08 -19.55 -4.44
CA LEU A 96 3.33 -19.08 -5.06
C LEU A 96 3.15 -17.83 -5.92
N ALA A 97 2.08 -17.78 -6.72
CA ALA A 97 1.76 -16.64 -7.58
C ALA A 97 1.50 -15.32 -6.82
N ALA A 98 0.91 -15.38 -5.62
CA ALA A 98 0.67 -14.21 -4.80
C ALA A 98 1.96 -13.70 -4.13
N ARG A 99 2.88 -14.61 -3.75
CA ARG A 99 4.22 -14.22 -3.28
C ARG A 99 5.02 -13.53 -4.38
N ASP A 100 5.05 -14.12 -5.57
CA ASP A 100 5.72 -13.53 -6.75
C ASP A 100 5.15 -12.15 -7.10
N ALA A 101 3.82 -11.97 -6.98
CA ALA A 101 3.17 -10.70 -7.23
C ALA A 101 3.58 -9.63 -6.19
N LEU A 102 3.62 -9.98 -4.90
CA LEU A 102 4.07 -9.06 -3.84
C LEU A 102 5.54 -8.67 -4.02
N GLU A 103 6.42 -9.63 -4.35
CA GLU A 103 7.83 -9.35 -4.65
C GLU A 103 7.98 -8.46 -5.89
N ALA A 104 7.19 -8.69 -6.94
CA ALA A 104 7.21 -7.85 -8.13
C ALA A 104 6.71 -6.42 -7.84
N LEU A 105 5.72 -6.25 -6.96
CA LEU A 105 5.29 -4.94 -6.48
C LEU A 105 6.43 -4.20 -5.77
N ASP A 106 7.33 -4.91 -5.09
CA ASP A 106 8.46 -4.30 -4.37
C ASP A 106 9.41 -3.53 -5.28
N HIS A 107 9.54 -3.98 -6.54
CA HIS A 107 10.43 -3.40 -7.54
C HIS A 107 9.80 -2.25 -8.35
N LEU A 108 8.55 -1.89 -8.03
CA LEU A 108 7.88 -0.75 -8.63
C LEU A 108 8.21 0.54 -7.86
N PRO A 109 8.32 1.68 -8.58
CA PRO A 109 8.25 2.98 -7.94
C PRO A 109 6.99 3.11 -7.08
N GLU A 110 7.10 3.80 -5.95
CA GLU A 110 6.01 3.94 -4.96
C GLU A 110 4.69 4.41 -5.61
N ASP A 111 4.74 5.47 -6.42
CA ASP A 111 3.59 6.00 -7.15
C ASP A 111 2.93 4.96 -8.08
N HIS A 112 3.69 4.03 -8.65
CA HIS A 112 3.18 2.94 -9.48
C HIS A 112 2.55 1.83 -8.63
N ARG A 113 3.15 1.52 -7.48
CA ARG A 113 2.60 0.54 -6.53
C ARG A 113 1.27 1.05 -5.97
N SER A 114 1.23 2.29 -5.48
CA SER A 114 0.03 2.88 -4.91
C SER A 114 -1.13 2.91 -5.90
N VAL A 115 -0.91 3.33 -7.16
CA VAL A 115 -2.01 3.37 -8.15
C VAL A 115 -2.52 1.98 -8.51
N LEU A 116 -1.66 0.96 -8.54
CA LEU A 116 -2.07 -0.43 -8.80
C LEU A 116 -2.92 -0.98 -7.67
N LEU A 117 -2.52 -0.73 -6.42
CA LEU A 117 -3.23 -1.23 -5.25
C LEU A 117 -4.58 -0.54 -5.07
N LEU A 118 -4.61 0.80 -5.14
CA LEU A 118 -5.84 1.58 -4.95
C LEU A 118 -6.91 1.21 -5.99
N VAL A 119 -6.54 1.08 -7.26
CA VAL A 119 -7.50 0.72 -8.32
C VAL A 119 -7.73 -0.79 -8.41
N GLY A 120 -6.67 -1.59 -8.40
CA GLY A 120 -6.73 -3.01 -8.76
C GLY A 120 -7.05 -3.95 -7.60
N VAL A 121 -6.84 -3.52 -6.35
CA VAL A 121 -7.08 -4.33 -5.16
C VAL A 121 -8.19 -3.71 -4.31
N GLU A 122 -8.11 -2.41 -4.07
CA GLU A 122 -9.10 -1.71 -3.26
C GLU A 122 -10.26 -1.13 -4.08
N ASP A 123 -10.27 -1.30 -5.40
CA ASP A 123 -11.41 -0.95 -6.27
C ASP A 123 -11.87 0.52 -6.13
N LEU A 124 -10.92 1.44 -5.91
CA LEU A 124 -11.19 2.87 -6.00
C LEU A 124 -11.38 3.27 -7.47
N THR A 125 -12.32 4.17 -7.70
CA THR A 125 -12.47 4.83 -9.00
C THR A 125 -11.23 5.66 -9.35
N TYR A 126 -11.09 6.05 -10.61
CA TYR A 126 -9.97 6.89 -11.03
C TYR A 126 -10.02 8.27 -10.39
N GLU A 127 -11.23 8.81 -10.16
CA GLU A 127 -11.47 10.07 -9.47
C GLU A 127 -11.09 10.01 -7.99
N GLU A 128 -11.45 8.93 -7.30
CA GLU A 128 -11.05 8.72 -5.89
C GLU A 128 -9.55 8.54 -5.78
N THR A 129 -8.97 7.70 -6.64
CA THR A 129 -7.52 7.49 -6.71
C THR A 129 -6.76 8.79 -7.00
N ALA A 130 -7.29 9.65 -7.87
CA ALA A 130 -6.72 10.97 -8.15
C ALA A 130 -6.68 11.85 -6.89
N ARG A 131 -7.74 11.83 -6.07
CA ARG A 131 -7.77 12.55 -4.78
C ARG A 131 -6.78 11.97 -3.77
N VAL A 132 -6.64 10.63 -3.72
CA VAL A 132 -5.68 9.96 -2.83
C VAL A 132 -4.24 10.35 -3.17
N LEU A 133 -3.91 10.31 -4.45
CA LEU A 133 -2.56 10.52 -4.95
C LEU A 133 -2.20 12.00 -5.18
N ASP A 134 -3.19 12.90 -5.07
CA ASP A 134 -3.09 14.33 -5.36
C ASP A 134 -2.54 14.60 -6.77
N VAL A 135 -3.19 13.99 -7.78
CA VAL A 135 -2.82 14.12 -9.20
C VAL A 135 -4.05 14.19 -10.10
N PRO A 136 -3.95 14.69 -11.34
CA PRO A 136 -5.04 14.64 -12.31
C PRO A 136 -5.50 13.20 -12.64
N VAL A 137 -6.79 13.02 -12.96
CA VAL A 137 -7.35 11.71 -13.37
C VAL A 137 -6.62 11.13 -14.60
N GLY A 138 -6.25 11.97 -15.57
CA GLY A 138 -5.43 11.52 -16.72
C GLY A 138 -4.04 11.00 -16.32
N THR A 139 -3.47 11.54 -15.23
CA THR A 139 -2.23 11.03 -14.65
C THR A 139 -2.45 9.66 -14.01
N VAL A 140 -3.57 9.42 -13.32
CA VAL A 140 -3.93 8.10 -12.79
C VAL A 140 -3.97 7.07 -13.92
N MET A 141 -4.70 7.34 -15.01
CA MET A 141 -4.81 6.41 -16.14
C MET A 141 -3.45 6.09 -16.77
N SER A 142 -2.66 7.12 -17.10
CA SER A 142 -1.35 6.92 -17.73
C SER A 142 -0.36 6.22 -16.80
N ARG A 143 -0.39 6.53 -15.50
CA ARG A 143 0.45 5.90 -14.48
C ARG A 143 0.06 4.46 -14.24
N LEU A 144 -1.24 4.15 -14.16
CA LEU A 144 -1.75 2.79 -14.03
C LEU A 144 -1.35 1.92 -15.23
N SER A 145 -1.47 2.44 -16.45
CA SER A 145 -1.02 1.75 -17.66
C SER A 145 0.46 1.38 -17.59
N ARG A 146 1.33 2.35 -17.29
CA ARG A 146 2.78 2.13 -17.14
C ARG A 146 3.10 1.15 -15.99
N ALA A 147 2.39 1.27 -14.87
CA ALA A 147 2.56 0.39 -13.72
C ALA A 147 2.22 -1.06 -14.06
N ARG A 148 1.10 -1.30 -14.77
CA ARG A 148 0.70 -2.63 -15.25
C ARG A 148 1.73 -3.24 -16.20
N THR A 149 2.24 -2.46 -17.15
CA THR A 149 3.30 -2.92 -18.07
C THR A 149 4.55 -3.34 -17.31
N ARG A 150 5.00 -2.51 -16.36
CA ARG A 150 6.19 -2.80 -15.56
C ARG A 150 6.01 -4.03 -14.66
N LEU A 151 4.86 -4.16 -14.01
CA LEU A 151 4.54 -5.31 -13.17
C LEU A 151 4.57 -6.62 -13.97
N ARG A 152 3.97 -6.64 -15.16
CA ARG A 152 3.99 -7.81 -16.05
C ARG A 152 5.43 -8.22 -16.41
N ALA A 153 6.26 -7.26 -16.80
CA ALA A 153 7.66 -7.52 -17.15
C ALA A 153 8.46 -8.10 -15.96
N LEU A 154 8.23 -7.61 -14.74
CA LEU A 154 8.86 -8.13 -13.53
C LEU A 154 8.44 -9.57 -13.23
N ILE A 155 7.14 -9.87 -13.31
CA ILE A 155 6.62 -11.22 -13.08
C ILE A 155 7.11 -12.20 -14.17
N GLU A 156 7.21 -11.79 -15.43
CA GLU A 156 7.79 -12.61 -16.51
C GLU A 156 9.28 -12.90 -16.30
N THR A 157 10.06 -11.88 -15.90
CA THR A 157 11.49 -12.03 -15.62
C THR A 157 11.73 -12.94 -14.42
N GLY A 158 10.97 -12.77 -13.34
CA GLY A 158 11.03 -13.62 -12.15
C GLY A 158 10.73 -15.08 -12.47
N ARG A 159 9.65 -15.35 -13.21
CA ARG A 159 9.29 -16.70 -13.68
C ARG A 159 10.39 -17.33 -14.55
N SER A 160 11.05 -16.56 -15.41
CA SER A 160 12.18 -17.05 -16.21
C SER A 160 13.38 -17.45 -15.34
N GLY A 161 13.66 -16.68 -14.28
CA GLY A 161 14.71 -16.99 -13.31
C GLY A 161 14.43 -18.24 -12.47
N TYR A 162 13.16 -18.52 -12.15
CA TYR A 162 12.76 -19.77 -11.49
C TYR A 162 12.94 -20.98 -12.41
N LEU A 163 12.51 -20.90 -13.67
CA LEU A 163 12.64 -22.01 -14.64
C LEU A 163 14.10 -22.37 -14.95
N ARG A 164 15.05 -21.41 -14.84
CA ARG A 164 16.49 -21.67 -15.03
C ARG A 164 17.17 -22.34 -13.84
N ARG A 165 16.64 -22.21 -12.62
CA ARG A 165 17.22 -22.80 -11.39
C ARG A 165 16.85 -24.27 -11.18
N VAL A 166 15.89 -24.81 -11.93
CA VAL A 166 15.43 -26.21 -11.83
C VAL A 166 16.16 -27.11 -12.84
N LYS A 167 17.48 -26.96 -12.99
CA LYS A 167 18.31 -27.85 -13.83
C LYS A 167 19.53 -28.33 -13.08
#